data_AF-A0A068V5I3-F1
#
_entry.id   AF-A0A068V5I3-F1
#
_cell.length_a   1.000
_cell.length_b   1.000
_cell.length_c   1.000
_cell.angle_alpha   90.00
_cell.angle_beta   90.00
_cell.angle_gamma   90.00
#
_symmetry.space_group_name_H-M   'P 1'
#
loop_
_entity.id
_entity.type
_entity.pdbx_description
1 polymer ?
#
loop_
_entity_poly.entity_id
_entity_poly.type
_entity_poly.pdbx_seq_one_letter_code
_entity_poly.pdbx_strand_id
1 'polypeptide(L)'
;MEYELRRLRGQYSFFSIHSYMTLALVEEEERESEMAGQGSSWNSTPLQVLHDVLGWIAFASWSISFYPQVILNFRRKSVVGLNFDFVVLNLTKHSSYLIYNASVFFSSAVQRQYHQKFGFDQMIPVAANDVAFSIHAVLLTAITLFQIAIYERGHQKISRTATAIVIVAWLAAAVCVFVAVPHHKWLWLVSCFNTVQVVMTVIKYIPQAVMNFKRKSTIGWSIGNILLDLLGGVTNYAQMAVQSIDQKSWVNFYGNIGKTLLSLVSIFFDILFILQHYVLYPSKEKALPPKLDAVSKERILKSSENAHSDNVRHKFIFEHSSGVKRVSYLDVVKFD
;
A
#
# COMPACT_ATOMS: atom_id res chain seq x y z
N MET A 1 12.41 -74.66 -2.97
CA MET A 1 12.42 -73.44 -2.14
C MET A 1 12.99 -72.24 -2.89
N GLU A 2 14.19 -72.33 -3.51
CA GLU A 2 14.71 -71.27 -4.40
C GLU A 2 13.87 -71.04 -5.68
N TYR A 3 13.21 -72.08 -6.21
CA TYR A 3 12.36 -71.94 -7.39
C TYR A 3 11.06 -71.14 -7.09
N GLU A 4 10.44 -71.37 -5.94
CA GLU A 4 9.27 -70.60 -5.47
C GLU A 4 9.67 -69.17 -5.04
N LEU A 5 10.87 -68.97 -4.49
CA LEU A 5 11.41 -67.62 -4.24
C LEU A 5 11.70 -66.84 -5.53
N ARG A 6 12.13 -67.51 -6.62
CA ARG A 6 12.26 -66.88 -7.94
C ARG A 6 10.91 -66.62 -8.61
N ARG A 7 9.92 -67.49 -8.40
CA ARG A 7 8.54 -67.31 -8.89
C ARG A 7 7.84 -66.14 -8.20
N LEU A 8 8.01 -65.98 -6.89
CA LEU A 8 7.53 -64.82 -6.12
C LEU A 8 8.27 -63.54 -6.51
N ARG A 9 9.59 -63.58 -6.75
CA ARG A 9 10.36 -62.41 -7.22
C ARG A 9 9.97 -61.99 -8.65
N GLY A 10 9.47 -62.92 -9.47
CA GLY A 10 8.89 -62.65 -10.78
C GLY A 10 7.46 -62.09 -10.76
N GLN A 11 6.74 -62.22 -9.64
CA GLN A 11 5.34 -61.78 -9.51
C GLN A 11 5.21 -60.38 -8.87
N TYR A 12 6.28 -59.86 -8.25
CA TYR A 12 6.35 -58.49 -7.70
C TYR A 12 7.25 -57.53 -8.49
N SER A 13 7.69 -57.91 -9.69
CA SER A 13 8.50 -57.04 -10.57
C SER A 13 7.63 -56.08 -11.42
N PHE A 14 6.51 -55.62 -10.88
CA PHE A 14 5.63 -54.63 -11.51
C PHE A 14 5.26 -53.48 -10.57
N PHE A 15 6.05 -53.26 -9.51
CA PHE A 15 6.11 -51.92 -8.92
C PHE A 15 7.11 -51.11 -9.74
N SER A 16 6.58 -50.44 -10.76
CA SER A 16 7.33 -49.49 -11.59
C SER A 16 8.05 -48.49 -10.69
N ILE A 17 9.19 -47.96 -11.14
CA ILE A 17 9.88 -46.81 -10.52
C ILE A 17 8.87 -45.68 -10.22
N HIS A 18 7.83 -45.56 -11.04
CA HIS A 18 6.71 -44.66 -10.81
C HIS A 18 5.96 -44.92 -9.50
N SER A 19 5.64 -46.16 -9.14
CA SER A 19 4.97 -46.50 -7.88
C SER A 19 5.85 -46.25 -6.66
N TYR A 20 7.16 -46.50 -6.74
CA TYR A 20 8.11 -46.14 -5.68
C TYR A 20 8.25 -44.63 -5.53
N MET A 21 8.25 -43.88 -6.65
CA MET A 21 8.31 -42.42 -6.63
C MET A 21 7.00 -41.83 -6.09
N THR A 22 5.85 -42.39 -6.45
CA THR A 22 4.54 -41.98 -5.89
C THR A 22 4.45 -42.31 -4.39
N LEU A 23 4.91 -43.49 -3.96
CA LEU A 23 4.98 -43.83 -2.53
C LEU A 23 5.95 -42.90 -1.78
N ALA A 24 7.11 -42.59 -2.34
CA ALA A 24 8.06 -41.65 -1.74
C ALA A 24 7.48 -40.23 -1.65
N LEU A 25 6.72 -39.80 -2.65
CA LEU A 25 6.02 -38.51 -2.64
C LEU A 25 4.88 -38.50 -1.61
N VAL A 26 4.12 -39.59 -1.49
CA VAL A 26 3.05 -39.73 -0.49
C VAL A 26 3.63 -39.82 0.93
N GLU A 27 4.73 -40.56 1.15
CA GLU A 27 5.44 -40.60 2.44
C GLU A 27 6.15 -39.28 2.77
N GLU A 28 6.56 -38.50 1.76
CA GLU A 28 7.04 -37.13 1.96
C GLU A 28 5.87 -36.21 2.31
N GLU A 29 4.72 -36.34 1.65
CA GLU A 29 3.49 -35.57 1.93
C GLU A 29 2.90 -35.90 3.31
N GLU A 30 2.89 -37.18 3.74
CA GLU A 30 2.50 -37.60 5.08
C GLU A 30 3.47 -37.10 6.14
N ARG A 31 4.79 -37.19 5.93
CA ARG A 31 5.78 -36.56 6.84
C ARG A 31 5.69 -35.04 6.86
N GLU A 32 5.37 -34.41 5.73
CA GLU A 32 5.09 -32.98 5.64
C GLU A 32 3.85 -32.63 6.47
N SER A 33 2.82 -33.49 6.48
CA SER A 33 1.61 -33.32 7.29
C SER A 33 1.85 -33.52 8.80
N GLU A 34 2.66 -34.52 9.18
CA GLU A 34 3.02 -34.79 10.58
C GLU A 34 3.93 -33.70 11.17
N MET A 35 4.93 -33.22 10.40
CA MET A 35 5.78 -32.11 10.85
C MET A 35 5.04 -30.77 10.85
N ALA A 36 4.07 -30.55 9.94
CA ALA A 36 3.20 -29.38 10.00
C ALA A 36 2.29 -29.38 11.24
N GLY A 37 1.91 -30.56 11.73
CA GLY A 37 1.17 -30.74 12.98
C GLY A 37 1.98 -30.50 14.27
N GLN A 38 3.31 -30.37 14.15
CA GLN A 38 4.25 -30.14 15.26
C GLN A 38 4.78 -28.70 15.33
N GLY A 39 4.10 -27.74 14.69
CA GLY A 39 4.41 -26.33 14.87
C GLY A 39 4.11 -25.87 16.29
N SER A 40 4.99 -25.05 16.88
CA SER A 40 4.77 -24.46 18.20
C SER A 40 3.41 -23.77 18.29
N SER A 41 2.61 -24.13 19.30
CA SER A 41 1.33 -23.50 19.60
C SER A 41 1.49 -22.34 20.58
N TRP A 42 0.46 -21.52 20.70
CA TRP A 42 0.37 -20.47 21.73
C TRP A 42 0.55 -21.03 23.14
N ASN A 43 1.38 -20.36 23.95
CA ASN A 43 1.56 -20.70 25.36
C ASN A 43 0.47 -20.07 26.24
N SER A 44 -0.09 -18.94 25.82
CA SER A 44 -1.08 -18.16 26.56
C SER A 44 -2.28 -17.77 25.69
N THR A 45 -3.47 -18.29 26.02
CA THR A 45 -4.72 -17.94 25.34
C THR A 45 -5.03 -16.44 25.36
N PRO A 46 -4.84 -15.70 26.47
CA PRO A 46 -4.99 -14.24 26.46
C PRO A 46 -4.06 -13.53 25.46
N LEU A 47 -2.80 -13.99 25.31
CA LEU A 47 -1.87 -13.39 24.35
C LEU A 47 -2.26 -13.72 22.90
N GLN A 48 -2.77 -14.93 22.64
CA GLN A 48 -3.33 -15.29 21.35
C GLN A 48 -4.50 -14.36 20.95
N VAL A 49 -5.46 -14.17 21.86
CA VAL A 49 -6.62 -13.28 21.60
C VAL A 49 -6.16 -11.84 21.38
N LEU A 50 -5.22 -11.36 22.19
CA LEU A 50 -4.66 -10.01 22.02
C LEU A 50 -3.94 -9.86 20.67
N HIS A 51 -3.15 -10.85 20.27
CA HIS A 51 -2.49 -10.88 18.96
C HIS A 51 -3.51 -10.78 17.82
N ASP A 52 -4.58 -11.57 17.87
CA ASP A 52 -5.60 -11.60 16.82
C ASP A 52 -6.37 -10.26 16.76
N VAL A 53 -6.75 -9.71 17.92
CA VAL A 53 -7.42 -8.40 18.00
C VAL A 53 -6.53 -7.30 17.42
N LEU A 54 -5.26 -7.23 17.79
CA LEU A 54 -4.33 -6.23 17.26
C LEU A 54 -4.17 -6.36 15.74
N GLY A 55 -4.06 -7.58 15.24
CA GLY A 55 -3.95 -7.83 13.81
C GLY A 55 -5.19 -7.41 13.01
N TRP A 56 -6.39 -7.66 13.54
CA TRP A 56 -7.62 -7.24 12.90
C TRP A 56 -7.87 -5.73 13.00
N ILE A 57 -7.41 -5.07 14.07
CA ILE A 57 -7.41 -3.60 14.14
C ILE A 57 -6.47 -3.03 13.07
N ALA A 58 -5.28 -3.62 12.89
CA ALA A 58 -4.34 -3.20 11.84
C ALA A 58 -4.97 -3.34 10.45
N PHE A 59 -5.57 -4.51 10.17
CA PHE A 59 -6.30 -4.76 8.94
C PHE A 59 -7.40 -3.71 8.70
N ALA A 60 -8.26 -3.46 9.69
CA ALA A 60 -9.38 -2.53 9.56
C ALA A 60 -8.89 -1.09 9.32
N SER A 61 -7.93 -0.64 10.12
CA SER A 61 -7.38 0.72 10.05
C SER A 61 -6.79 1.02 8.68
N TRP A 62 -5.93 0.12 8.19
CA TRP A 62 -5.36 0.28 6.86
C TRP A 62 -6.40 0.12 5.74
N SER A 63 -7.32 -0.85 5.84
CA SER A 63 -8.32 -1.10 4.79
C SER A 63 -9.25 0.10 4.59
N ILE A 64 -9.73 0.71 5.68
CA ILE A 64 -10.61 1.89 5.62
C ILE A 64 -9.95 3.03 4.83
N SER A 65 -8.63 3.19 4.92
CA SER A 65 -7.89 4.25 4.24
C SER A 65 -7.95 4.19 2.69
N PHE A 66 -8.25 3.02 2.11
CA PHE A 66 -8.33 2.85 0.64
C PHE A 66 -9.65 3.37 0.04
N TYR A 67 -10.75 3.27 0.81
CA TYR A 67 -12.09 3.54 0.30
C TYR A 67 -12.35 4.99 -0.12
N PRO A 68 -11.90 6.03 0.61
CA PRO A 68 -12.18 7.41 0.22
C PRO A 68 -11.80 7.74 -1.22
N GLN A 69 -10.64 7.25 -1.69
CA GLN A 69 -10.19 7.51 -3.06
C GLN A 69 -11.05 6.77 -4.09
N VAL A 70 -11.36 5.50 -3.85
CA VAL A 70 -12.21 4.69 -4.76
C VAL A 70 -13.60 5.30 -4.89
N ILE A 71 -14.20 5.73 -3.77
CA ILE A 71 -15.51 6.37 -3.73
C ILE A 71 -15.47 7.73 -4.43
N LEU A 72 -14.42 8.53 -4.20
CA LEU A 72 -14.27 9.84 -4.80
C LEU A 72 -14.19 9.75 -6.33
N ASN A 73 -13.35 8.84 -6.85
CA ASN A 73 -13.24 8.57 -8.28
C ASN A 73 -14.59 8.13 -8.86
N PHE A 74 -15.30 7.24 -8.18
CA PHE A 74 -16.62 6.76 -8.61
C PHE A 74 -17.67 7.88 -8.65
N ARG A 75 -17.67 8.79 -7.66
CA ARG A 75 -18.61 9.91 -7.58
C ARG A 75 -18.32 10.98 -8.63
N ARG A 76 -17.04 11.32 -8.83
CA ARG A 76 -16.63 12.37 -9.78
C ARG A 76 -16.61 11.89 -11.23
N LYS A 77 -16.56 10.56 -11.46
CA LYS A 77 -16.28 9.95 -12.77
C LYS A 77 -15.02 10.52 -13.43
N SER A 78 -14.08 10.95 -12.59
CA SER A 78 -12.84 11.63 -12.97
C SER A 78 -11.77 11.25 -11.96
N VAL A 79 -10.57 10.95 -12.46
CA VAL A 79 -9.36 10.68 -11.68
C VAL A 79 -8.39 11.87 -11.72
N VAL A 80 -8.84 13.03 -12.21
CA VAL A 80 -8.03 14.25 -12.22
C VAL A 80 -7.65 14.66 -10.79
N GLY A 81 -6.35 14.80 -10.56
CA GLY A 81 -5.72 15.04 -9.26
C GLY A 81 -5.14 13.81 -8.56
N LEU A 82 -5.47 12.59 -9.02
CA LEU A 82 -4.89 11.35 -8.49
C LEU A 82 -3.48 11.12 -9.07
N ASN A 83 -2.49 10.86 -8.22
CA ASN A 83 -1.14 10.55 -8.68
C ASN A 83 -1.06 9.10 -9.21
N PHE A 84 -0.90 8.92 -10.53
CA PHE A 84 -0.86 7.60 -11.15
C PHE A 84 0.40 6.80 -10.77
N ASP A 85 1.52 7.47 -10.55
CA ASP A 85 2.76 6.83 -10.09
C ASP A 85 2.53 6.16 -8.74
N PHE A 86 1.85 6.86 -7.83
CA PHE A 86 1.50 6.34 -6.52
C PHE A 86 0.66 5.06 -6.62
N VAL A 87 -0.32 5.02 -7.52
CA VAL A 87 -1.20 3.84 -7.67
C VAL A 87 -0.43 2.63 -8.22
N VAL A 88 0.41 2.83 -9.24
CA VAL A 88 1.18 1.72 -9.85
C VAL A 88 2.28 1.20 -8.90
N LEU A 89 2.95 2.10 -8.18
CA LEU A 89 3.94 1.71 -7.16
C LEU A 89 3.27 0.94 -6.01
N ASN A 90 2.09 1.37 -5.54
CA ASN A 90 1.33 0.63 -4.53
C ASN A 90 0.86 -0.73 -5.04
N LEU A 91 0.47 -0.87 -6.32
CA LEU A 91 0.13 -2.19 -6.86
C LEU A 91 1.33 -3.13 -6.74
N THR A 92 2.51 -2.68 -7.17
CA THR A 92 3.74 -3.50 -7.09
C THR A 92 4.09 -3.87 -5.65
N LYS A 93 3.99 -2.90 -4.72
CA LYS A 93 4.16 -3.14 -3.28
C LYS A 93 3.19 -4.22 -2.78
N HIS A 94 1.89 -4.00 -2.96
CA HIS A 94 0.84 -4.84 -2.38
C HIS A 94 0.83 -6.24 -3.00
N SER A 95 1.09 -6.36 -4.31
CA SER A 95 1.25 -7.67 -4.95
C SER A 95 2.45 -8.44 -4.41
N SER A 96 3.59 -7.77 -4.21
CA SER A 96 4.77 -8.42 -3.61
C SER A 96 4.52 -8.85 -2.15
N TYR A 97 3.82 -8.02 -1.38
CA TYR A 97 3.43 -8.36 -0.01
C TYR A 97 2.43 -9.52 0.04
N LEU A 98 1.47 -9.56 -0.89
CA LEU A 98 0.53 -10.66 -1.04
C LEU A 98 1.23 -11.97 -1.40
N ILE A 99 2.16 -11.95 -2.35
CA ILE A 99 2.95 -13.13 -2.72
C ILE A 99 3.68 -13.68 -1.48
N TYR A 100 4.36 -12.81 -0.72
CA TYR A 100 5.04 -13.23 0.50
C TYR A 100 4.07 -13.82 1.53
N ASN A 101 3.00 -13.07 1.90
CA ASN A 101 2.08 -13.50 2.94
C ASN A 101 1.35 -14.78 2.56
N ALA A 102 0.81 -14.86 1.33
CA ALA A 102 0.09 -16.06 0.88
C ALA A 102 1.02 -17.27 0.80
N SER A 103 2.25 -17.11 0.29
CA SER A 103 3.19 -18.23 0.22
C SER A 103 3.64 -18.72 1.60
N VAL A 104 3.99 -17.81 2.52
CA VAL A 104 4.40 -18.21 3.88
C VAL A 104 3.23 -18.79 4.68
N PHE A 105 2.00 -18.31 4.45
CA PHE A 105 0.82 -18.77 5.16
C PHE A 105 0.26 -20.11 4.65
N PHE A 106 0.28 -20.36 3.32
CA PHE A 106 -0.35 -21.55 2.74
C PHE A 106 0.61 -22.63 2.26
N SER A 107 1.87 -22.31 1.92
CA SER A 107 2.78 -23.30 1.33
C SER A 107 3.56 -24.07 2.38
N SER A 108 3.30 -25.37 2.48
CA SER A 108 4.06 -26.31 3.32
C SER A 108 5.56 -26.28 3.00
N ALA A 109 5.94 -26.18 1.73
CA ALA A 109 7.34 -26.10 1.31
C ALA A 109 8.06 -24.86 1.85
N VAL A 110 7.39 -23.70 1.86
CA VAL A 110 7.96 -22.46 2.42
C VAL A 110 8.04 -22.53 3.95
N GLN A 111 7.00 -23.04 4.60
CA GLN A 111 6.96 -23.23 6.05
C GLN A 111 8.03 -24.21 6.53
N ARG A 112 8.23 -25.33 5.81
CA ARG A 112 9.31 -26.29 6.08
C ARG A 112 10.68 -25.62 6.02
N GLN A 113 10.95 -24.84 4.98
CA GLN A 113 12.22 -24.11 4.87
C GLN A 113 12.39 -23.04 5.95
N TYR A 114 11.28 -22.44 6.40
CA TYR A 114 11.30 -21.51 7.52
C TYR A 114 11.72 -22.22 8.81
N HIS A 115 11.09 -23.35 9.14
CA HIS A 115 11.44 -24.13 10.33
C HIS A 115 12.86 -24.71 10.26
N GLN A 116 13.32 -25.16 9.08
CA GLN A 116 14.71 -25.58 8.89
C GLN A 116 15.71 -24.44 9.18
N LYS A 117 15.32 -23.19 8.90
CA LYS A 117 16.19 -22.03 9.10
C LYS A 117 16.14 -21.49 10.53
N PHE A 118 14.97 -21.47 11.16
CA PHE A 118 14.75 -20.75 12.42
C PHE A 118 14.38 -21.65 13.62
N GLY A 119 14.05 -22.90 13.39
CA GLY A 119 13.59 -23.84 14.42
C GLY A 119 12.15 -24.30 14.20
N PHE A 120 11.88 -25.58 14.49
CA PHE A 120 10.52 -26.15 14.45
C PHE A 120 9.67 -25.73 15.65
N ASP A 121 10.31 -25.25 16.71
CA ASP A 121 9.71 -24.65 17.91
C ASP A 121 9.27 -23.18 17.70
N GLN A 122 9.48 -22.63 16.51
CA GLN A 122 9.11 -21.26 16.16
C GLN A 122 7.79 -21.23 15.40
N MET A 123 6.97 -20.20 15.62
CA MET A 123 5.71 -20.05 14.88
C MET A 123 5.99 -19.40 13.53
N ILE A 124 5.13 -19.70 12.56
CA ILE A 124 5.12 -18.99 11.28
C ILE A 124 4.77 -17.51 11.54
N PRO A 125 5.56 -16.55 11.03
CA PRO A 125 5.49 -15.14 11.43
C PRO A 125 4.50 -14.34 10.56
N VAL A 126 3.51 -15.02 9.97
CA VAL A 126 2.47 -14.45 9.11
C VAL A 126 1.13 -14.94 9.63
N ALA A 127 0.23 -13.99 9.90
CA ALA A 127 -1.10 -14.26 10.42
C ALA A 127 -2.18 -14.06 9.34
N ALA A 128 -3.40 -14.54 9.61
CA ALA A 128 -4.50 -14.47 8.66
C ALA A 128 -4.86 -13.02 8.27
N ASN A 129 -4.75 -12.07 9.21
CA ASN A 129 -5.00 -10.65 8.95
C ASN A 129 -3.98 -10.04 7.97
N ASP A 130 -2.73 -10.54 7.93
CA ASP A 130 -1.71 -10.08 6.98
C ASP A 130 -2.08 -10.48 5.54
N VAL A 131 -2.53 -11.72 5.38
CA VAL A 131 -3.03 -12.25 4.10
C VAL A 131 -4.27 -11.47 3.67
N ALA A 132 -5.26 -11.34 4.56
CA ALA A 132 -6.51 -10.62 4.28
C ALA A 132 -6.23 -9.16 3.86
N PHE A 133 -5.34 -8.47 4.58
CA PHE A 133 -4.95 -7.09 4.26
C PHE A 133 -4.29 -7.01 2.88
N SER A 134 -3.34 -7.88 2.60
CA SER A 134 -2.61 -7.87 1.32
C SER A 134 -3.52 -8.16 0.12
N ILE A 135 -4.47 -9.10 0.25
CA ILE A 135 -5.51 -9.35 -0.77
C ILE A 135 -6.36 -8.10 -0.98
N HIS A 136 -6.87 -7.53 0.12
CA HIS A 136 -7.72 -6.35 0.08
C HIS A 136 -7.01 -5.16 -0.58
N ALA A 137 -5.76 -4.89 -0.21
CA ALA A 137 -4.98 -3.80 -0.77
C ALA A 137 -4.72 -3.97 -2.27
N VAL A 138 -4.41 -5.19 -2.73
CA VAL A 138 -4.27 -5.48 -4.19
C VAL A 138 -5.59 -5.23 -4.90
N LEU A 139 -6.71 -5.73 -4.38
CA LEU A 139 -8.03 -5.58 -4.98
C LEU A 139 -8.43 -4.10 -5.12
N LEU A 140 -8.34 -3.32 -4.04
CA LEU A 140 -8.72 -1.90 -4.05
C LEU A 140 -7.79 -1.06 -4.94
N THR A 141 -6.50 -1.42 -5.01
CA THR A 141 -5.56 -0.77 -5.93
C THR A 141 -5.86 -1.13 -7.39
N ALA A 142 -6.20 -2.38 -7.68
CA ALA A 142 -6.63 -2.82 -9.01
C ALA A 142 -7.93 -2.13 -9.46
N ILE A 143 -8.90 -1.98 -8.55
CA ILE A 143 -10.11 -1.19 -8.80
C ILE A 143 -9.75 0.26 -9.13
N THR A 144 -8.80 0.86 -8.41
CA THR A 144 -8.35 2.23 -8.67
C THR A 144 -7.66 2.35 -10.03
N LEU A 145 -6.85 1.36 -10.44
CA LEU A 145 -6.25 1.32 -11.78
C LEU A 145 -7.30 1.15 -12.87
N PHE A 146 -8.31 0.32 -12.64
CA PHE A 146 -9.44 0.20 -13.54
C PHE A 146 -10.16 1.55 -13.70
N GLN A 147 -10.41 2.27 -12.60
CA GLN A 147 -10.97 3.63 -12.66
C GLN A 147 -10.09 4.59 -13.47
N ILE A 148 -8.75 4.51 -13.35
CA ILE A 148 -7.81 5.30 -14.17
C ILE A 148 -7.93 4.98 -15.66
N ALA A 149 -8.27 3.74 -16.02
CA ALA A 149 -8.45 3.32 -17.40
C ALA A 149 -9.76 3.83 -18.02
N ILE A 150 -10.84 3.95 -17.23
CA ILE A 150 -12.18 4.26 -17.74
C ILE A 150 -12.65 5.71 -17.52
N TYR A 151 -12.12 6.41 -16.52
CA TYR A 151 -12.57 7.77 -16.17
C TYR A 151 -11.70 8.86 -16.78
N GLU A 152 -12.21 10.09 -16.75
CA GLU A 152 -11.49 11.26 -17.24
C GLU A 152 -10.19 11.45 -16.43
N ARG A 153 -9.05 11.47 -17.14
CA ARG A 153 -7.71 11.61 -16.57
C ARG A 153 -6.97 12.89 -16.99
N GLY A 154 -7.58 13.70 -17.84
CA GLY A 154 -6.93 14.84 -18.48
C GLY A 154 -5.63 14.45 -19.17
N HIS A 155 -4.56 15.21 -18.93
CA HIS A 155 -3.23 14.96 -19.49
C HIS A 155 -2.29 14.17 -18.55
N GLN A 156 -2.78 13.68 -17.42
CA GLN A 156 -1.97 12.93 -16.45
C GLN A 156 -1.54 11.58 -17.05
N LYS A 157 -0.26 11.23 -16.85
CA LYS A 157 0.35 9.98 -17.29
C LYS A 157 1.25 9.45 -16.19
N ILE A 158 1.53 8.15 -16.23
CA ILE A 158 2.56 7.54 -15.39
C ILE A 158 3.92 8.09 -15.84
N SER A 159 4.74 8.52 -14.88
CA SER A 159 6.08 9.04 -15.18
C SER A 159 7.02 7.94 -15.63
N ARG A 160 7.98 8.31 -16.48
CA ARG A 160 9.04 7.39 -16.94
C ARG A 160 9.83 6.82 -15.76
N THR A 161 10.03 7.61 -14.71
CA THR A 161 10.71 7.19 -13.48
C THR A 161 9.93 6.10 -12.75
N ALA A 162 8.63 6.29 -12.52
CA ALA A 162 7.80 5.27 -11.88
C ALA A 162 7.73 4.00 -12.73
N THR A 163 7.57 4.13 -14.05
CA THR A 163 7.62 2.98 -14.98
C THR A 163 8.96 2.25 -14.88
N ALA A 164 10.10 2.96 -14.87
CA ALA A 164 11.42 2.34 -14.75
C ALA A 164 11.59 1.59 -13.42
N ILE A 165 11.15 2.19 -12.30
CA ILE A 165 11.19 1.55 -10.97
C ILE A 165 10.39 0.24 -10.97
N VAL A 166 9.19 0.25 -11.54
CA VAL A 166 8.32 -0.94 -11.62
C VAL A 166 8.96 -2.01 -12.50
N ILE A 167 9.47 -1.64 -13.69
CA ILE A 167 10.15 -2.59 -14.59
C ILE A 167 11.35 -3.22 -13.88
N VAL A 168 12.21 -2.43 -13.25
CA VAL A 168 13.40 -2.95 -12.54
C VAL A 168 12.99 -3.90 -11.41
N ALA A 169 11.96 -3.56 -10.63
CA ALA A 169 11.48 -4.41 -9.55
C ALA A 169 10.96 -5.77 -10.05
N TRP A 170 10.14 -5.78 -11.11
CA TRP A 170 9.61 -7.03 -11.66
C TRP A 170 10.64 -7.83 -12.45
N LEU A 171 11.62 -7.20 -13.10
CA LEU A 171 12.75 -7.89 -13.70
C LEU A 171 13.63 -8.54 -12.63
N ALA A 172 13.92 -7.84 -11.52
CA ALA A 172 14.65 -8.41 -10.39
C ALA A 172 13.89 -9.60 -9.78
N ALA A 173 12.57 -9.50 -9.62
CA ALA A 173 11.73 -10.61 -9.18
C ALA A 173 11.79 -11.80 -10.14
N ALA A 174 11.73 -11.56 -11.46
CA ALA A 174 11.86 -12.61 -12.46
C ALA A 174 13.22 -13.33 -12.37
N VAL A 175 14.32 -12.59 -12.21
CA VAL A 175 15.65 -13.17 -11.99
C VAL A 175 15.67 -14.03 -10.72
N CYS A 176 15.06 -13.55 -9.61
CA CYS A 176 14.96 -14.33 -8.38
C CYS A 176 14.20 -15.64 -8.59
N VAL A 177 13.12 -15.66 -9.39
CA VAL A 177 12.38 -16.88 -9.74
C VAL A 177 13.29 -17.86 -10.49
N PHE A 178 14.00 -17.40 -11.52
CA PHE A 178 14.91 -18.26 -12.29
C PHE A 178 16.05 -18.84 -11.45
N VAL A 179 16.53 -18.11 -10.43
CA VAL A 179 17.54 -18.61 -9.49
C VAL A 179 16.94 -19.59 -8.48
N ALA A 180 15.73 -19.32 -7.98
CA ALA A 180 15.14 -20.09 -6.89
C ALA A 180 14.58 -21.44 -7.33
N VAL A 181 13.95 -21.51 -8.51
CA VAL A 181 13.25 -22.71 -8.98
C VAL A 181 14.19 -23.93 -9.12
N PRO A 182 15.36 -23.85 -9.79
CA PRO A 182 16.25 -25.00 -9.94
C PRO A 182 16.87 -25.49 -8.63
N HIS A 183 16.96 -24.60 -7.64
CA HIS A 183 17.58 -24.90 -6.34
C HIS A 183 16.54 -25.12 -5.23
N HIS A 184 15.24 -25.12 -5.56
CA HIS A 184 14.14 -25.23 -4.60
C HIS A 184 14.24 -24.23 -3.43
N LYS A 185 14.75 -23.01 -3.65
CA LYS A 185 14.95 -21.99 -2.58
C LYS A 185 13.70 -21.11 -2.38
N TRP A 186 12.59 -21.72 -1.99
CA TRP A 186 11.28 -21.07 -1.90
C TRP A 186 11.21 -19.96 -0.84
N LEU A 187 11.72 -20.20 0.37
CA LEU A 187 11.72 -19.19 1.44
C LEU A 187 12.55 -17.96 1.06
N TRP A 188 13.69 -18.18 0.41
CA TRP A 188 14.54 -17.09 -0.09
C TRP A 188 13.80 -16.29 -1.16
N LEU A 189 13.15 -16.96 -2.12
CA LEU A 189 12.37 -16.31 -3.18
C LEU A 189 11.28 -15.40 -2.62
N VAL A 190 10.46 -15.91 -1.69
CA VAL A 190 9.37 -15.10 -1.11
C VAL A 190 9.93 -13.95 -0.27
N SER A 191 11.09 -14.13 0.38
CA SER A 191 11.80 -13.05 1.08
C SER A 191 12.27 -11.93 0.14
N CYS A 192 12.59 -12.24 -1.13
CA CYS A 192 12.86 -11.21 -2.13
C CYS A 192 11.63 -10.34 -2.39
N PHE A 193 10.43 -10.93 -2.51
CA PHE A 193 9.18 -10.17 -2.63
C PHE A 193 8.90 -9.33 -1.38
N ASN A 194 9.18 -9.85 -0.19
CA ASN A 194 9.10 -9.08 1.05
C ASN A 194 10.09 -7.90 1.10
N THR A 195 11.23 -8.02 0.41
CA THR A 195 12.18 -6.90 0.28
C THR A 195 11.65 -5.83 -0.68
N VAL A 196 11.07 -6.25 -1.82
CA VAL A 196 10.46 -5.33 -2.80
C VAL A 196 9.38 -4.46 -2.15
N GLN A 197 8.50 -5.03 -1.33
CA GLN A 197 7.42 -4.25 -0.70
C GLN A 197 7.95 -3.20 0.31
N VAL A 198 9.04 -3.48 1.03
CA VAL A 198 9.69 -2.51 1.91
C VAL A 198 10.34 -1.39 1.10
N VAL A 199 11.10 -1.73 0.06
CA VAL A 199 11.74 -0.73 -0.82
C VAL A 199 10.71 0.20 -1.45
N MET A 200 9.61 -0.34 -1.97
CA MET A 200 8.51 0.45 -2.53
C MET A 200 7.87 1.39 -1.49
N THR A 201 7.77 0.94 -0.23
CA THR A 201 7.25 1.76 0.87
C THR A 201 8.13 2.98 1.13
N VAL A 202 9.46 2.79 1.19
CA VAL A 202 10.41 3.88 1.41
C VAL A 202 10.40 4.88 0.25
N ILE A 203 10.40 4.39 -1.00
CA ILE A 203 10.35 5.22 -2.21
C ILE A 203 9.11 6.12 -2.21
N LYS A 204 7.99 5.66 -1.65
CA LYS A 204 6.71 6.38 -1.63
C LYS A 204 6.68 7.53 -0.63
N TYR A 205 7.22 7.32 0.58
CA TYR A 205 7.10 8.31 1.66
C TYR A 205 8.07 9.49 1.52
N ILE A 206 9.28 9.25 1.03
CA ILE A 206 10.33 10.29 0.93
C ILE A 206 9.87 11.49 0.08
N PRO A 207 9.33 11.32 -1.15
CA PRO A 207 8.90 12.45 -1.98
C PRO A 207 7.84 13.31 -1.29
N GLN A 208 6.91 12.69 -0.55
CA GLN A 208 5.86 13.40 0.16
C GLN A 208 6.43 14.24 1.31
N ALA A 209 7.35 13.65 2.11
CA ALA A 209 8.02 14.36 3.21
C ALA A 209 8.82 15.57 2.70
N VAL A 210 9.55 15.39 1.59
CA VAL A 210 10.31 16.46 0.93
C VAL A 210 9.39 17.52 0.35
N MET A 211 8.28 17.14 -0.29
CA MET A 211 7.33 18.08 -0.86
C MET A 211 6.69 18.96 0.21
N ASN A 212 6.23 18.37 1.32
CA ASN A 212 5.69 19.12 2.46
C ASN A 212 6.73 20.09 3.01
N PHE A 213 7.99 19.65 3.14
CA PHE A 213 9.08 20.51 3.61
C PHE A 213 9.38 21.67 2.64
N LYS A 214 9.36 21.44 1.33
CA LYS A 214 9.59 22.48 0.32
C LYS A 214 8.44 23.48 0.22
N ARG A 215 7.19 23.00 0.27
CA ARG A 215 5.99 23.84 0.16
C ARG A 215 5.64 24.57 1.46
N LYS A 216 6.17 24.13 2.60
CA LYS A 216 5.81 24.63 3.93
C LYS A 216 4.29 24.59 4.18
N SER A 217 3.63 23.59 3.61
CA SER A 217 2.18 23.42 3.66
C SER A 217 1.83 21.95 3.48
N THR A 218 0.85 21.49 4.25
CA THR A 218 0.24 20.16 4.16
C THR A 218 -1.19 20.22 3.62
N ILE A 219 -1.62 21.36 3.09
CA ILE A 219 -2.95 21.55 2.50
C ILE A 219 -3.06 20.70 1.22
N GLY A 220 -4.16 19.97 1.08
CA GLY A 220 -4.44 19.09 -0.07
C GLY A 220 -4.29 17.60 0.21
N TRP A 221 -4.02 17.21 1.47
CA TRP A 221 -3.95 15.80 1.88
C TRP A 221 -4.81 15.52 3.12
N SER A 222 -5.42 14.32 3.17
CA SER A 222 -6.22 13.86 4.30
C SER A 222 -5.31 13.38 5.43
N ILE A 223 -5.17 14.20 6.48
CA ILE A 223 -4.46 13.82 7.71
C ILE A 223 -5.10 12.60 8.38
N GLY A 224 -6.41 12.39 8.22
CA GLY A 224 -7.11 11.22 8.74
C GLY A 224 -6.56 9.90 8.21
N ASN A 225 -6.09 9.86 6.95
CA ASN A 225 -5.47 8.67 6.39
C ASN A 225 -4.13 8.36 7.09
N ILE A 226 -3.38 9.39 7.49
CA ILE A 226 -2.13 9.23 8.22
C ILE A 226 -2.36 8.75 9.65
N LEU A 227 -3.41 9.23 10.31
CA LEU A 227 -3.77 8.73 11.64
C LEU A 227 -4.19 7.26 11.61
N LEU A 228 -4.92 6.85 10.56
CA LEU A 228 -5.27 5.44 10.33
C LEU A 228 -4.03 4.59 9.96
N ASP A 229 -3.10 5.13 9.17
CA ASP A 229 -1.83 4.45 8.83
C ASP A 229 -0.99 4.22 10.09
N LEU A 230 -0.89 5.24 10.95
CA LEU A 230 -0.19 5.15 12.23
C LEU A 230 -0.83 4.11 13.16
N LEU A 231 -2.16 4.13 13.31
CA LEU A 231 -2.87 3.15 14.13
C LEU A 231 -2.62 1.73 13.60
N GLY A 232 -2.69 1.54 12.28
CA GLY A 232 -2.36 0.28 11.63
C GLY A 232 -0.93 -0.15 11.87
N GLY A 233 0.05 0.74 11.69
CA GLY A 233 1.46 0.48 11.89
C GLY A 233 1.80 0.08 13.33
N VAL A 234 1.27 0.81 14.31
CA VAL A 234 1.46 0.55 15.75
C VAL A 234 0.83 -0.78 16.15
N THR A 235 -0.42 -1.04 15.76
CA THR A 235 -1.11 -2.29 16.11
C THR A 235 -0.49 -3.51 15.41
N ASN A 236 -0.03 -3.36 14.17
CA ASN A 236 0.71 -4.39 13.45
C ASN A 236 2.06 -4.72 14.11
N TYR A 237 2.78 -3.70 14.61
CA TYR A 237 4.03 -3.90 15.35
C TYR A 237 3.76 -4.54 16.72
N ALA A 238 2.73 -4.08 17.42
CA ALA A 238 2.31 -4.64 18.71
C ALA A 238 1.89 -6.11 18.57
N GLN A 239 1.18 -6.49 17.49
CA GLN A 239 0.86 -7.87 17.18
C GLN A 239 2.13 -8.74 17.15
N MET A 240 3.20 -8.27 16.48
CA MET A 240 4.47 -9.00 16.43
C MET A 240 5.15 -9.10 17.80
N ALA A 241 5.08 -8.04 18.60
CA ALA A 241 5.60 -8.02 19.95
C ALA A 241 4.89 -9.03 20.86
N VAL A 242 3.56 -9.13 20.78
CA VAL A 242 2.77 -10.08 21.58
C VAL A 242 3.16 -11.53 21.29
N GLN A 243 3.27 -11.91 20.01
CA GLN A 243 3.75 -13.24 19.65
C GLN A 243 5.17 -13.49 20.15
N SER A 244 6.07 -12.51 20.02
CA SER A 244 7.45 -12.65 20.49
C SER A 244 7.55 -12.83 22.01
N ILE A 245 6.67 -12.16 22.76
CA ILE A 245 6.53 -12.32 24.22
C ILE A 245 6.04 -13.72 24.56
N ASP A 246 5.00 -14.21 23.88
CA ASP A 246 4.44 -15.55 24.11
C ASP A 246 5.49 -16.64 23.84
N GLN A 247 6.25 -16.50 22.74
CA GLN A 247 7.27 -17.46 22.33
C GLN A 247 8.61 -17.30 23.06
N LYS A 248 8.78 -16.24 23.86
CA LYS A 248 10.08 -15.84 24.45
C LYS A 248 11.21 -15.79 23.40
N SER A 249 10.88 -15.39 22.18
CA SER A 249 11.75 -15.45 21.01
C SER A 249 11.56 -14.23 20.14
N TRP A 250 12.67 -13.69 19.62
CA TRP A 250 12.66 -12.56 18.69
C TRP A 250 12.57 -12.99 17.21
N VAL A 251 12.49 -14.30 16.94
CA VAL A 251 12.44 -14.87 15.59
C VAL A 251 11.30 -14.26 14.78
N ASN A 252 10.15 -13.94 15.39
CA ASN A 252 9.05 -13.29 14.67
C ASN A 252 9.47 -11.99 13.97
N PHE A 253 10.30 -11.16 14.62
CA PHE A 253 10.74 -9.88 14.08
C PHE A 253 11.68 -10.01 12.88
N TYR A 254 12.70 -10.85 12.96
CA TYR A 254 13.67 -11.02 11.87
C TYR A 254 13.28 -12.08 10.84
N GLY A 255 12.48 -13.08 11.25
CA GLY A 255 11.84 -14.06 10.40
C GLY A 255 10.81 -13.44 9.46
N ASN A 256 10.18 -12.33 9.88
CA ASN A 256 9.39 -11.46 9.02
C ASN A 256 9.89 -10.00 9.08
N ILE A 257 11.15 -9.81 8.66
CA ILE A 257 11.78 -8.49 8.67
C ILE A 257 11.01 -7.45 7.85
N GLY A 258 10.31 -7.87 6.79
CA GLY A 258 9.54 -6.93 5.98
C GLY A 258 8.29 -6.39 6.67
N LYS A 259 7.56 -7.20 7.45
CA LYS A 259 6.47 -6.71 8.30
C LYS A 259 7.01 -5.76 9.39
N THR A 260 8.14 -6.10 10.00
CA THR A 260 8.84 -5.26 10.97
C THR A 260 9.20 -3.89 10.38
N LEU A 261 9.92 -3.87 9.25
CA LEU A 261 10.35 -2.65 8.59
C LEU A 261 9.16 -1.85 8.04
N LEU A 262 8.14 -2.51 7.51
CA LEU A 262 6.91 -1.85 7.07
C LEU A 262 6.29 -1.04 8.21
N SER A 263 6.09 -1.65 9.38
CA SER A 263 5.55 -0.97 10.57
C SER A 263 6.45 0.18 11.03
N LEU A 264 7.76 -0.04 11.16
CA LEU A 264 8.68 0.99 11.65
C LEU A 264 8.77 2.19 10.70
N VAL A 265 8.87 1.94 9.39
CA VAL A 265 8.93 2.99 8.37
C VAL A 265 7.61 3.77 8.33
N SER A 266 6.46 3.10 8.37
CA SER A 266 5.14 3.76 8.44
C SER A 266 5.05 4.64 9.69
N ILE A 267 5.27 4.09 10.88
CA ILE A 267 5.20 4.86 12.15
C ILE A 267 6.12 6.09 12.10
N PHE A 268 7.35 5.93 11.61
CA PHE A 268 8.30 7.03 11.50
C PHE A 268 7.80 8.15 10.58
N PHE A 269 7.35 7.81 9.37
CA PHE A 269 6.86 8.80 8.42
C PHE A 269 5.53 9.42 8.85
N ASP A 270 4.66 8.64 9.48
CA ASP A 270 3.37 9.14 9.98
C ASP A 270 3.57 10.16 11.10
N ILE A 271 4.47 9.89 12.05
CA ILE A 271 4.88 10.87 13.06
C ILE A 271 5.46 12.12 12.38
N LEU A 272 6.34 11.96 11.39
CA LEU A 272 6.89 13.08 10.63
C LEU A 272 5.78 13.91 9.97
N PHE A 273 4.78 13.28 9.35
CA PHE A 273 3.66 13.98 8.70
C PHE A 273 2.75 14.67 9.71
N ILE A 274 2.50 14.06 10.87
CA ILE A 274 1.73 14.66 11.97
C ILE A 274 2.46 15.91 12.48
N LEU A 275 3.78 15.83 12.70
CA LEU A 275 4.60 16.97 13.10
C LEU A 275 4.60 18.07 12.02
N GLN A 276 4.71 17.69 10.74
CA GLN A 276 4.61 18.65 9.64
C GLN A 276 3.23 19.34 9.61
N HIS A 277 2.15 18.62 9.85
CA HIS A 277 0.79 19.13 9.73
C HIS A 277 0.35 20.00 10.92
N TYR A 278 0.58 19.55 12.15
CA TYR A 278 0.07 20.22 13.34
C TYR A 278 1.07 21.18 13.99
N VAL A 279 2.38 20.93 13.84
CA VAL A 279 3.41 21.70 14.54
C VAL A 279 4.13 22.67 13.60
N LEU A 280 4.68 22.17 12.48
CA LEU A 280 5.54 22.97 11.60
C LEU A 280 4.75 23.84 10.61
N TYR A 281 3.70 23.29 10.01
CA TYR A 281 2.90 23.96 8.97
C TYR A 281 1.40 23.98 9.29
N PRO A 282 0.99 24.42 10.50
CA PRO A 282 -0.41 24.51 10.85
C PRO A 282 -1.13 25.42 9.84
N SER A 283 -2.23 24.92 9.28
CA SER A 283 -3.11 25.74 8.46
C SER A 283 -3.58 26.92 9.29
N LYS A 284 -3.12 28.12 8.93
CA LYS A 284 -3.82 29.35 9.29
C LYS A 284 -5.11 29.31 8.49
N GLU A 285 -6.15 28.69 9.05
CA GLU A 285 -7.50 28.90 8.57
C GLU A 285 -7.67 30.41 8.57
N LYS A 286 -7.64 31.03 7.38
CA LYS A 286 -7.97 32.45 7.27
C LYS A 286 -9.37 32.50 7.81
N ALA A 287 -9.53 33.02 9.03
CA ALA A 287 -10.80 33.47 9.54
C ALA A 287 -11.46 34.18 8.36
N LEU A 288 -12.56 33.60 7.87
CA LEU A 288 -13.36 34.25 6.85
C LEU A 288 -13.52 35.70 7.34
N PRO A 289 -13.20 36.74 6.52
CA PRO A 289 -13.58 38.09 6.91
C PRO A 289 -15.05 38.01 7.33
N PRO A 290 -15.46 38.67 8.44
CA PRO A 290 -16.85 38.68 8.84
C PRO A 290 -17.67 38.96 7.59
N LYS A 291 -18.61 38.05 7.27
CA LYS A 291 -19.46 38.16 6.09
C LYS A 291 -19.87 39.62 5.99
N LEU A 292 -19.44 40.31 4.93
CA LEU A 292 -19.78 41.71 4.72
C LEU A 292 -21.29 41.82 4.92
N ASP A 293 -21.66 42.47 6.02
CA ASP A 293 -22.99 42.37 6.60
C ASP A 293 -24.05 42.76 5.58
N ALA A 294 -25.26 42.23 5.73
CA ALA A 294 -26.43 42.56 4.91
C ALA A 294 -26.66 44.09 4.75
N VAL A 295 -26.09 44.90 5.65
CA VAL A 295 -26.02 46.37 5.61
C VAL A 295 -25.30 46.90 4.36
N SER A 296 -24.29 46.19 3.84
CA SER A 296 -23.52 46.62 2.66
C SER A 296 -24.32 46.44 1.36
N LYS A 297 -25.13 45.38 1.26
CA LYS A 297 -26.04 45.17 0.12
C LYS A 297 -27.15 46.20 0.10
N GLU A 298 -27.70 46.56 1.28
CA GLU A 298 -28.76 47.57 1.37
C GLU A 298 -28.26 48.98 1.03
N ARG A 299 -27.01 49.31 1.38
CA ARG A 299 -26.40 50.61 1.03
C ARG A 299 -26.06 50.71 -0.47
N ILE A 300 -25.69 49.62 -1.12
CA ILE A 300 -25.46 49.56 -2.58
C ILE A 300 -26.80 49.62 -3.34
N LEU A 301 -27.85 48.94 -2.86
CA LEU A 301 -29.19 49.00 -3.46
C LEU A 301 -29.81 50.41 -3.34
N LYS A 302 -29.72 51.06 -2.17
CA LYS A 302 -30.20 52.45 -2.00
C LYS A 302 -29.40 53.46 -2.82
N SER A 303 -28.09 53.25 -3.01
CA SER A 303 -27.27 54.08 -3.90
C SER A 303 -27.62 53.90 -5.38
N SER A 304 -28.10 52.71 -5.78
CA SER A 304 -28.52 52.42 -7.15
C SER A 304 -29.92 52.95 -7.45
N GLU A 305 -30.83 52.95 -6.47
CA GLU A 305 -32.19 53.51 -6.63
C GLU A 305 -32.18 55.04 -6.67
N ASN A 306 -31.34 55.70 -5.88
CA ASN A 306 -31.22 57.17 -5.89
C ASN A 306 -30.51 57.72 -7.14
N ALA A 307 -29.79 56.90 -7.89
CA ALA A 307 -29.14 57.31 -9.13
C ALA A 307 -30.09 57.30 -10.34
N HIS A 308 -31.32 56.79 -10.18
CA HIS A 308 -32.29 56.66 -11.28
C HIS A 308 -33.41 57.72 -11.29
N SER A 309 -33.43 58.68 -10.35
CA SER A 309 -34.41 59.78 -10.37
C SER A 309 -33.91 61.09 -10.99
N ASP A 310 -32.59 61.32 -11.06
CA ASP A 310 -32.05 62.64 -11.42
C ASP A 310 -31.12 62.55 -12.62
N ASN A 311 -31.66 62.63 -13.84
CA ASN A 311 -31.30 63.65 -14.83
C ASN A 311 -31.87 63.37 -16.22
N VAL A 312 -32.95 64.09 -16.51
CA VAL A 312 -33.34 64.51 -17.86
C VAL A 312 -32.64 65.85 -18.14
N ARG A 313 -32.05 65.98 -19.35
CA ARG A 313 -31.47 67.17 -20.04
C ARG A 313 -29.94 67.33 -19.98
N HIS A 314 -29.29 67.11 -21.13
CA HIS A 314 -28.52 68.09 -21.94
C HIS A 314 -27.74 67.29 -23.03
N LYS A 315 -28.19 67.29 -24.28
CA LYS A 315 -27.71 68.13 -25.43
C LYS A 315 -26.33 67.72 -25.98
N PHE A 316 -26.36 67.11 -27.18
CA PHE A 316 -25.40 67.08 -28.31
C PHE A 316 -23.90 67.35 -28.08
N ILE A 317 -23.01 66.50 -28.64
CA ILE A 317 -22.16 66.75 -29.83
C ILE A 317 -21.29 65.51 -30.14
N PHE A 318 -21.13 65.23 -31.44
CA PHE A 318 -20.27 64.24 -32.09
C PHE A 318 -18.77 64.43 -31.79
N GLU A 319 -18.00 63.35 -31.62
CA GLU A 319 -16.69 63.24 -32.28
C GLU A 319 -16.20 61.78 -32.41
N HIS A 320 -15.81 61.42 -33.64
CA HIS A 320 -15.15 60.18 -34.03
C HIS A 320 -13.65 60.29 -33.75
N SER A 321 -13.03 59.32 -33.08
CA SER A 321 -11.61 59.02 -33.32
C SER A 321 -11.22 57.61 -32.90
N SER A 322 -10.68 56.91 -33.87
CA SER A 322 -10.04 55.60 -33.91
C SER A 322 -8.87 55.41 -32.93
N GLY A 323 -8.74 54.22 -32.33
CA GLY A 323 -7.50 53.86 -31.61
C GLY A 323 -7.56 52.55 -30.83
N VAL A 324 -7.63 51.40 -31.53
CA VAL A 324 -7.43 50.08 -30.91
C VAL A 324 -5.94 49.90 -30.60
N LYS A 325 -5.58 49.78 -29.31
CA LYS A 325 -4.30 49.18 -28.89
C LYS A 325 -4.57 47.92 -28.07
N ARG A 326 -4.24 46.79 -28.67
CA ARG A 326 -4.16 45.46 -28.06
C ARG A 326 -2.86 45.40 -27.26
N VAL A 327 -2.92 45.07 -25.97
CA VAL A 327 -1.72 44.79 -25.15
C VAL A 327 -1.68 43.29 -24.89
N SER A 328 -0.74 42.62 -25.55
CA SER A 328 -0.33 41.24 -25.31
C SER A 328 0.81 41.28 -24.28
N TYR A 329 0.70 40.56 -23.16
CA TYR A 329 1.83 40.27 -22.29
C TYR A 329 2.21 38.80 -22.46
N LEU A 330 3.35 38.60 -23.12
CA LEU A 330 4.11 37.38 -23.28
C LEU A 330 5.55 37.80 -22.98
N ASP A 331 6.13 37.29 -21.89
CA ASP A 331 7.58 37.13 -21.62
C ASP A 331 7.65 36.39 -20.27
N VAL A 332 8.03 35.11 -20.18
CA VAL A 332 9.34 34.45 -20.41
C VAL A 332 10.39 34.88 -19.38
N VAL A 333 11.13 33.87 -18.86
CA VAL A 333 12.49 33.85 -18.26
C VAL A 333 12.50 33.31 -16.83
N LYS A 334 13.34 32.35 -16.41
CA LYS A 334 14.23 31.33 -17.03
C LYS A 334 14.59 30.35 -15.91
N PHE A 335 14.96 29.13 -16.31
CA PHE A 335 15.73 28.18 -15.51
C PHE A 335 17.21 28.58 -15.52
N ASP A 336 17.89 28.40 -14.38
CA ASP A 336 19.21 27.78 -14.25
C ASP A 336 19.24 26.99 -12.92
#